data_AF-A0AA46DXH8-F1
#
_entry.id   AF-A0AA46DXH8-F1
#
_cell.length_a   1.000
_cell.length_b   1.000
_cell.length_c   1.000
_cell.angle_alpha   90.00
_cell.angle_beta   90.00
_cell.angle_gamma   90.00
#
_symmetry.space_group_name_H-M   'P 1'
#
loop_
_entity.id
_entity.type
_entity.pdbx_description
1 polymer ?
#
loop_
_entity_poly.entity_id
_entity_poly.type
_entity_poly.pdbx_seq_one_letter_code
_entity_poly.pdbx_strand_id
1 'polypeptide(L)' 'MARGKSFEDNLKEIDNLINEIENNENLSLDESIKKYEKAMKLIQNCSQILEKSEGKVLKIKEENGKLIFSEFKKGE' A
#
# COMPACT_ATOMS: atom_id res chain seq x y z
N MET A 1 18.15 -9.73 -4.93
CA MET A 1 17.25 -8.56 -5.04
C MET A 1 16.47 -8.46 -3.73
N ALA A 2 16.55 -7.33 -3.03
CA ALA A 2 15.78 -7.15 -1.80
C ALA A 2 14.28 -7.18 -2.16
N ARG A 3 13.55 -8.21 -1.71
CA ARG A 3 12.08 -8.17 -1.72
C ARG A 3 11.68 -7.10 -0.70
N GLY A 4 11.20 -5.96 -1.18
CA GLY A 4 10.49 -5.02 -0.32
C GLY A 4 9.29 -5.72 0.35
N LYS A 5 8.87 -5.24 1.52
CA LYS A 5 7.70 -5.75 2.24
C LYS A 5 6.46 -5.75 1.32
N SER A 6 5.62 -6.78 1.43
CA SER A 6 4.38 -6.87 0.66
C SER A 6 3.39 -5.77 1.07
N PHE A 7 2.32 -5.61 0.31
CA PHE A 7 1.23 -4.69 0.66
C PHE A 7 0.63 -5.06 2.03
N GLU A 8 0.37 -6.35 2.25
CA GLU A 8 -0.20 -6.89 3.48
C GLU A 8 0.76 -6.73 4.67
N ASP A 9 2.07 -6.89 4.46
CA ASP A 9 3.07 -6.68 5.50
C ASP A 9 3.15 -5.21 5.91
N ASN A 10 3.07 -4.28 4.94
CA ASN A 10 3.04 -2.85 5.21
C ASN A 10 1.76 -2.45 5.96
N LEU A 11 0.60 -3.00 5.58
CA LEU A 11 -0.66 -2.76 6.29
C LEU A 11 -0.60 -3.23 7.74
N LYS A 12 -0.12 -4.46 7.99
CA LYS A 12 0.05 -4.96 9.37
C LYS A 12 0.96 -4.06 10.21
N GLU A 13 2.01 -3.54 9.61
CA GLU A 13 2.92 -2.64 10.33
C GLU A 13 2.28 -1.27 10.61
N ILE A 14 1.44 -0.77 9.71
CA ILE A 14 0.64 0.44 9.95
C ILE A 14 -0.32 0.23 11.12
N ASP A 15 -1.07 -0.88 11.14
CA ASP A 15 -2.00 -1.20 12.22
C ASP A 15 -1.29 -1.29 13.57
N ASN A 16 -0.10 -1.92 13.61
CA ASN A 16 0.71 -1.99 14.82
C ASN A 16 1.17 -0.59 15.28
N LEU A 17 1.60 0.27 14.36
CA LEU A 17 2.01 1.64 14.69
C LEU A 17 0.83 2.46 15.23
N ILE A 18 -0.36 2.31 14.65
CA ILE A 18 -1.58 2.97 15.15
C ILE A 18 -1.89 2.48 16.57
N ASN A 19 -1.90 1.16 16.77
CA ASN A 19 -2.13 0.58 18.10
C ASN A 19 -1.12 1.07 19.14
N GLU A 20 0.16 1.18 18.78
CA GLU A 20 1.20 1.72 19.66
C GLU A 20 0.99 3.21 19.96
N ILE A 21 0.49 4.01 19.02
CA ILE A 21 0.19 5.43 19.25
C ILE A 21 -1.03 5.60 20.14
N GLU A 22 -2.08 4.80 19.93
CA GLU A 22 -3.35 4.94 20.64
C GLU A 22 -3.33 4.36 22.05
N ASN A 23 -2.61 3.26 22.27
CA ASN A 23 -2.70 2.49 23.51
C ASN A 23 -1.48 2.61 24.44
N ASN A 24 -0.40 3.26 23.99
CA ASN A 24 0.79 3.42 24.83
C ASN A 24 0.75 4.75 25.60
N GLU A 25 0.29 4.67 26.85
CA GLU A 25 0.21 5.81 27.78
C GLU A 25 1.56 6.48 28.11
N ASN A 26 2.67 5.77 27.88
CA ASN A 26 4.03 6.25 28.16
C ASN A 26 4.75 6.75 26.91
N LEU A 27 4.06 6.86 25.78
CA LEU A 27 4.65 7.29 24.53
C LEU A 27 4.96 8.79 24.57
N SER A 28 6.24 9.15 24.43
CA SER A 28 6.64 10.55 24.37
C SER A 28 6.23 11.19 23.05
N LEU A 29 6.10 12.52 23.02
CA LEU A 29 5.76 13.28 21.81
C LEU A 29 6.73 13.00 20.66
N ASP A 30 8.04 12.97 20.95
CA ASP A 30 9.07 12.69 19.94
C ASP A 30 8.94 11.28 19.35
N GLU A 31 8.56 10.30 20.18
CA GLU A 31 8.32 8.93 19.70
C GLU A 31 7.03 8.84 18.89
N SER A 32 5.97 9.55 19.28
CA SER A 32 4.73 9.66 18.50
C SER A 32 4.98 10.22 17.12
N ILE A 33 5.79 11.28 17.01
CA ILE A 33 6.18 11.89 15.73
C ILE A 33 6.96 10.89 14.87
N LYS A 34 7.94 10.17 15.45
CA LYS A 34 8.70 9.15 14.72
C LYS A 34 7.82 8.01 14.20
N LYS A 35 6.87 7.55 15.02
CA LYS A 35 5.92 6.49 14.62
C LYS A 35 4.98 6.97 13.51
N TYR A 36 4.49 8.20 13.61
CA TYR A 36 3.69 8.84 12.56
C TYR A 36 4.45 8.93 11.23
N GLU A 37 5.68 9.45 11.23
CA GLU A 37 6.51 9.53 10.02
C GLU A 37 6.74 8.15 9.38
N LYS A 38 6.93 7.12 10.22
CA LYS A 38 7.07 5.74 9.77
C LYS A 38 5.79 5.23 9.13
N ALA A 39 4.63 5.48 9.73
CA ALA A 39 3.33 5.11 9.17
C ALA A 39 3.10 5.80 7.81
N MET A 40 3.45 7.08 7.68
CA MET A 40 3.34 7.81 6.41
C MET A 40 4.20 7.20 5.29
N LYS A 41 5.42 6.78 5.60
CA LYS A 41 6.30 6.08 4.64
C LYS A 41 5.71 4.75 4.20
N LEU A 42 5.11 3.99 5.11
CA LEU A 42 4.46 2.72 4.79
C LEU A 42 3.22 2.92 3.92
N ILE A 43 2.40 3.95 4.20
CA ILE A 43 1.27 4.34 3.37
C ILE A 43 1.74 4.69 1.96
N GLN A 44 2.80 5.48 1.82
CA GLN A 44 3.38 5.79 0.52
C GLN A 44 3.83 4.54 -0.24
N ASN A 45 4.45 3.56 0.44
CA ASN A 45 4.82 2.29 -0.18
C ASN A 45 3.59 1.49 -0.62
N CYS A 46 2.53 1.44 0.19
CA CYS A 46 1.27 0.82 -0.18
C CYS A 46 0.66 1.48 -1.42
N SER A 47 0.62 2.82 -1.47
CA SER A 47 0.17 3.57 -2.65
C SER A 47 0.98 3.20 -3.90
N GLN A 48 2.31 3.10 -3.80
CA GLN A 48 3.15 2.68 -4.94
C GLN A 48 2.91 1.24 -5.38
N ILE A 49 2.65 0.32 -4.44
CA ILE A 49 2.30 -1.06 -4.79
C ILE A 49 0.95 -1.10 -5.49
N LEU A 50 -0.02 -0.32 -5.01
CA LEU A 50 -1.33 -0.17 -5.64
C LEU A 50 -1.20 0.44 -7.03
N GLU A 51 -0.47 1.54 -7.22
CA GLU A 51 -0.24 2.15 -8.54
C GLU A 51 0.41 1.16 -9.53
N LYS A 52 1.42 0.41 -9.08
CA LYS A 52 2.05 -0.65 -9.88
C LYS A 52 1.11 -1.81 -10.19
N SER A 53 0.07 -2.01 -9.38
CA SER A 53 -0.92 -3.07 -9.55
C SER A 53 -2.12 -2.59 -10.36
N GLU A 54 -2.54 -1.33 -10.22
CA GLU A 54 -3.53 -0.65 -11.06
C GLU A 54 -3.04 -0.58 -12.51
N GLY A 55 -1.75 -0.29 -12.75
CA GLY A 55 -1.12 -0.44 -14.07
C GLY A 55 -1.04 -1.89 -14.58
N LYS A 56 -1.28 -2.89 -13.71
CA LYS A 56 -1.39 -4.32 -14.06
C LYS A 56 -2.83 -4.82 -14.11
N VAL A 57 -3.82 -4.01 -13.75
CA VAL A 57 -5.23 -4.33 -14.02
C VAL A 57 -5.39 -4.18 -15.53
N LEU A 58 -5.02 -5.22 -16.27
CA LEU A 58 -5.31 -5.30 -17.68
C LEU A 58 -6.84 -5.44 -17.78
N LYS A 59 -7.49 -4.58 -18.57
CA LYS A 59 -8.88 -4.82 -18.96
C LYS A 59 -8.87 -6.09 -19.80
N ILE A 60 -9.53 -7.13 -19.28
CA ILE A 60 -9.71 -8.39 -20.01
C ILE A 60 -11.03 -8.28 -20.76
N LYS A 61 -10.96 -8.31 -22.09
CA LYS A 61 -12.14 -8.38 -22.96
C LYS A 61 -12.07 -9.67 -23.76
N GLU A 62 -13.17 -10.40 -23.82
CA GLU A 62 -13.30 -11.52 -24.74
C GLU A 62 -13.82 -10.99 -26.09
N GLU A 63 -13.04 -11.17 -27.16
CA GLU A 63 -13.47 -10.91 -28.53
C GLU A 63 -13.28 -12.19 -29.37
N ASN A 64 -14.38 -12.70 -29.93
CA ASN A 64 -14.38 -13.92 -30.76
C ASN A 64 -13.71 -15.13 -30.07
N GLY A 65 -13.96 -15.31 -28.76
CA GLY A 65 -13.40 -16.41 -27.97
C GLY A 65 -11.91 -16.26 -27.63
N LYS A 66 -11.31 -15.09 -27.87
CA LYS A 66 -9.93 -14.77 -27.45
C LYS A 66 -9.96 -13.69 -26.37
N LEU A 67 -9.17 -13.93 -25.31
CA LEU A 67 -8.94 -12.94 -24.26
C LEU A 67 -7.92 -11.90 -24.74
N ILE A 68 -8.35 -10.64 -24.79
CA ILE A 68 -7.53 -9.48 -25.11
C ILE A 68 -7.29 -8.67 -23.85
N PHE A 69 -6.02 -8.31 -23.63
CA PHE A 69 -5.55 -7.55 -22.48
C PHE A 69 -5.19 -6.13 -22.92
N SER A 70 -5.74 -5.10 -22.28
CA SER A 70 -5.35 -3.70 -22.52
C SER A 70 -5.06 -2.94 -21.24
N GLU A 71 -4.20 -1.92 -21.30
CA GLU A 71 -3.89 -1.07 -20.15
C GLU A 71 -5.13 -0.36 -19.62
N PHE A 72 -5.34 -0.38 -18.30
CA PHE A 72 -6.35 0.44 -17.64
C PHE A 72 -5.82 1.86 -17.46
N LYS A 73 -6.41 2.83 -18.14
CA LYS A 73 -6.10 4.26 -17.95
C LYS A 73 -7.15 4.89 -17.04
N LYS A 74 -6.70 5.41 -15.90
CA LYS A 74 -7.54 6.15 -14.95
C LYS A 74 -8.02 7.45 -15.61
N GLY A 75 -9.32 7.55 -15.92
CA GLY A 75 -9.93 8.79 -16.45
C GLY A 75 -10.99 8.65 -17.55
N GLU A 76 -11.49 7.45 -17.87
CA GLU A 76 -12.74 7.27 -18.65
C GLU A 76 -13.98 7.17 -17.74
#